data_AF-A0AAQ3WQG9-F1
#
_entry.id   AF-A0AAQ3WQG9-F1
#
_cell.length_a   1.000
_cell.length_b   1.000
_cell.length_c   1.000
_cell.angle_alpha   90.00
_cell.angle_beta   90.00
_cell.angle_gamma   90.00
#
_symmetry.space_group_name_H-M   'P 1'
#
loop_
_entity.id
_entity.type
_entity.pdbx_description
1 polymer ?
#
loop_
_entity_poly.entity_id
_entity_poly.type
_entity_poly.pdbx_seq_one_letter_code
_entity_poly.pdbx_strand_id
1 'polypeptide(L)'
;MIPLLHFAVPFEEDDKDPRIWFLDHNYHESMFSMFKRINAKEHVVGWYSTGPKLRENDLDVHALFNSYVPNPVLVIIDVQPKELGIPTKAYYAVEEVKENATQKSQKVFVHVPSEIAAHEVEEIAS
;
A
#
# COMPACT_ATOMS: atom_id res chain seq x y z
N MET A 1 -11.94 -4.98 -5.24
CA MET A 1 -12.02 -3.70 -5.99
C MET A 1 -11.11 -2.69 -5.31
N ILE A 2 -10.07 -2.25 -6.02
CA ILE A 2 -9.18 -1.16 -5.57
C ILE A 2 -9.82 0.15 -6.06
N PRO A 3 -9.95 1.19 -5.21
CA PRO A 3 -10.53 2.46 -5.64
C PRO A 3 -9.68 3.12 -6.75
N LEU A 4 -10.37 3.79 -7.68
CA LEU A 4 -9.76 4.42 -8.87
C LEU A 4 -8.91 5.66 -8.53
N LEU A 5 -9.14 6.25 -7.36
CA LEU A 5 -8.51 7.49 -6.98
C LEU A 5 -7.25 7.25 -6.16
N HIS A 6 -6.11 7.65 -6.71
CA HIS A 6 -4.81 7.55 -6.05
C HIS A 6 -3.97 8.80 -6.32
N PHE A 7 -2.96 9.02 -5.51
CA PHE A 7 -1.94 10.04 -5.74
C PHE A 7 -0.56 9.47 -5.34
N ALA A 8 0.47 9.90 -6.05
CA ALA A 8 1.85 9.54 -5.72
C ALA A 8 2.40 10.52 -4.68
N VAL A 9 3.18 10.01 -3.73
CA VAL A 9 3.95 10.81 -2.77
C VAL A 9 5.42 10.69 -3.15
N PRO A 10 6.20 11.79 -3.15
CA PRO A 10 7.65 11.70 -3.31
C PRO A 10 8.25 10.76 -2.28
N PHE A 11 8.96 9.75 -2.78
CA PHE A 11 9.60 8.71 -1.98
C PHE A 11 10.97 8.40 -2.58
N GLU A 12 11.99 8.32 -1.71
CA GLU A 12 13.35 7.96 -2.07
C GLU A 12 13.83 6.85 -1.13
N GLU A 13 14.60 5.92 -1.65
CA GLU A 13 15.23 4.85 -0.88
C GLU A 13 16.66 4.65 -1.38
N ASP A 14 17.55 4.26 -0.48
CA ASP A 14 18.93 3.96 -0.85
C ASP A 14 19.02 2.56 -1.47
N ASP A 15 19.64 2.48 -2.66
CA ASP A 15 19.80 1.21 -3.39
C ASP A 15 20.68 0.18 -2.66
N LYS A 16 21.51 0.61 -1.70
CA LYS A 16 22.47 -0.25 -0.98
C LYS A 16 21.99 -0.64 0.42
N ASP A 17 21.24 0.24 1.09
CA ASP A 17 20.65 -0.04 2.40
C ASP A 17 19.14 0.28 2.41
N PRO A 18 18.27 -0.75 2.27
CA PRO A 18 16.82 -0.58 2.25
C PRO A 18 16.24 0.11 3.49
N ARG A 19 16.98 0.12 4.61
CA ARG A 19 16.56 0.80 5.85
C ARG A 19 16.64 2.33 5.75
N ILE A 20 17.36 2.85 4.76
CA ILE A 20 17.47 4.28 4.51
C ILE A 20 16.46 4.66 3.44
N TRP A 21 15.38 5.30 3.87
CA TRP A 21 14.33 5.79 2.99
C TRP A 21 13.76 7.10 3.51
N PHE A 22 13.15 7.86 2.61
CA PHE A 22 12.53 9.15 2.87
C PHE A 22 11.17 9.22 2.18
N LEU A 23 10.18 9.75 2.90
CA LEU A 23 8.83 10.03 2.40
C LEU A 23 8.48 11.47 2.77
N ASP A 24 8.01 12.26 1.79
CA ASP A 24 7.58 13.63 2.05
C ASP A 24 6.24 13.67 2.79
N HIS A 25 6.33 13.73 4.12
CA HIS A 25 5.19 13.77 5.02
C HIS A 25 4.31 15.03 4.81
N ASN A 26 4.92 16.18 4.51
CA ASN A 26 4.18 17.45 4.35
C ASN A 26 3.33 17.42 3.07
N TYR A 27 3.90 16.85 2.00
CA TYR A 27 3.16 16.63 0.76
C TYR A 27 2.01 15.66 0.99
N HIS A 28 2.26 14.54 1.68
CA HIS A 28 1.23 13.56 1.98
C HIS A 28 0.06 14.15 2.79
N GLU A 29 0.34 14.87 3.87
CA GLU A 29 -0.68 15.52 4.71
C GLU A 29 -1.52 16.54 3.93
N SER A 30 -0.85 17.34 3.09
CA SER A 30 -1.53 18.33 2.25
C SER A 30 -2.49 17.68 1.27
N MET A 31 -2.05 16.63 0.56
CA MET A 31 -2.88 15.88 -0.37
C MET A 31 -4.01 15.14 0.35
N PHE A 32 -3.71 14.44 1.45
CA PHE A 32 -4.69 13.71 2.25
C PHE A 32 -5.82 14.63 2.73
N SER A 33 -5.48 15.84 3.20
CA SER A 33 -6.45 16.87 3.59
C SER A 33 -7.29 17.36 2.41
N MET A 34 -6.69 17.59 1.24
CA MET A 34 -7.42 17.99 0.03
C MET A 34 -8.40 16.91 -0.43
N PHE A 35 -7.98 15.64 -0.48
CA PHE A 35 -8.83 14.52 -0.90
C PHE A 35 -10.06 14.38 -0.01
N LYS A 36 -9.87 14.43 1.32
CA LYS A 36 -10.99 14.41 2.28
C LYS A 36 -11.99 15.56 2.07
N ARG A 37 -11.54 16.71 1.56
CA ARG A 37 -12.40 17.88 1.30
C ARG A 37 -13.14 17.81 -0.02
N ILE A 38 -12.54 17.24 -1.06
CA ILE A 38 -13.11 17.19 -2.42
C ILE A 38 -14.26 16.20 -2.49
N ASN A 39 -14.13 15.04 -1.83
CA ASN A 39 -15.16 14.01 -1.87
C ASN A 39 -15.29 13.30 -0.51
N ALA A 40 -16.29 13.72 0.28
CA ALA A 40 -16.55 13.15 1.60
C ALA A 40 -16.95 11.66 1.58
N LYS A 41 -17.30 11.11 0.41
CA LYS A 41 -17.64 9.68 0.24
C LYS A 41 -16.40 8.82 -0.01
N GLU A 42 -15.28 9.41 -0.40
CA GLU A 42 -14.05 8.68 -0.64
C GLU A 42 -13.19 8.65 0.61
N HIS A 43 -12.73 7.45 0.92
CA HIS A 43 -11.88 7.19 2.08
C HIS A 43 -10.59 6.56 1.59
N VAL A 44 -9.47 7.04 2.12
CA VAL A 44 -8.19 6.38 1.92
C VAL A 44 -8.24 5.01 2.60
N VAL A 45 -7.84 3.97 1.88
CA VAL A 45 -7.91 2.56 2.33
C VAL A 45 -6.54 1.94 2.56
N GLY A 46 -5.47 2.64 2.18
CA GLY A 46 -4.12 2.10 2.23
C GLY A 46 -3.16 2.86 1.32
N TRP A 47 -2.12 2.16 0.87
CA TRP A 47 -1.07 2.70 0.01
C TRP A 47 -0.61 1.64 -0.98
N TYR A 48 0.10 2.06 -2.01
CA TYR A 48 0.62 1.17 -3.03
C TYR A 48 2.09 1.47 -3.31
N SER A 49 2.80 0.44 -3.77
CA SER A 49 4.19 0.55 -4.21
C SER A 49 4.39 -0.20 -5.52
N THR A 50 5.29 0.29 -6.35
CA THR A 50 5.68 -0.38 -7.59
C THR A 50 6.66 -1.51 -7.27
N GLY A 51 6.26 -2.73 -7.61
CA GLY A 51 6.97 -3.98 -7.35
C GLY A 51 8.09 -4.30 -8.35
N PRO A 52 8.61 -5.54 -8.29
CA PRO A 52 7.76 -6.75 -8.36
C PRO A 52 7.47 -7.47 -7.04
N LYS A 53 8.13 -7.11 -5.93
CA LYS A 53 8.02 -7.81 -4.63
C LYS A 53 8.05 -6.84 -3.45
N LEU A 54 7.61 -7.33 -2.29
CA LEU A 54 7.78 -6.64 -1.01
C LEU A 54 9.26 -6.39 -0.72
N ARG A 55 9.54 -5.25 -0.10
CA ARG A 55 10.84 -4.81 0.39
C ARG A 55 10.88 -4.86 1.92
N GLU A 56 12.09 -4.88 2.48
CA GLU A 56 12.29 -4.99 3.94
C GLU A 56 11.73 -3.79 4.71
N ASN A 57 11.81 -2.59 4.13
CA ASN A 57 11.31 -1.34 4.69
C ASN A 57 9.80 -1.16 4.56
N ASP A 58 9.09 -2.01 3.80
CA ASP A 58 7.64 -1.84 3.60
C ASP A 58 6.87 -1.90 4.91
N LEU A 59 7.33 -2.66 5.91
CA LEU A 59 6.70 -2.69 7.24
C LEU A 59 6.87 -1.38 7.99
N ASP A 60 8.02 -0.72 7.85
CA ASP A 60 8.29 0.57 8.48
C ASP A 60 7.48 1.69 7.81
N VAL A 61 7.41 1.68 6.48
CA VAL A 61 6.55 2.58 5.70
C VAL A 61 5.07 2.35 6.06
N HIS A 62 4.63 1.10 6.12
CA HIS A 62 3.26 0.74 6.51
C HIS A 62 2.91 1.21 7.92
N ALA A 63 3.88 1.24 8.83
CA ALA A 63 3.68 1.75 10.19
C ALA A 63 3.26 3.23 10.18
N LEU A 64 3.78 4.04 9.25
CA LEU A 64 3.35 5.43 9.07
C LEU A 64 1.87 5.52 8.67
N PHE A 65 1.41 4.65 7.77
CA PHE A 65 0.04 4.72 7.26
C PHE A 65 -1.03 4.32 8.30
N ASN A 66 -0.63 3.60 9.37
CA ASN A 66 -1.54 3.24 10.47
C ASN A 66 -2.10 4.45 11.23
N SER A 67 -1.45 5.63 11.17
CA SER A 67 -1.99 6.85 11.80
C SER A 67 -3.11 7.50 10.99
N TYR A 68 -3.25 7.17 9.70
CA TYR A 68 -4.21 7.79 8.79
C TYR A 68 -5.48 6.96 8.61
N VAL A 69 -5.31 5.63 8.54
CA VAL A 69 -6.38 4.68 8.22
C VAL A 69 -6.24 3.45 9.13
N PRO A 70 -7.33 2.97 9.75
CA PRO A 70 -7.28 1.71 10.48
C PRO A 70 -7.11 0.54 9.50
N ASN A 71 -6.16 -0.35 9.79
CA ASN A 71 -5.85 -1.53 8.96
C ASN A 71 -5.59 -1.18 7.48
N PRO A 72 -4.56 -0.37 7.18
CA PRO A 72 -4.27 0.00 5.80
C PRO A 72 -3.92 -1.25 4.98
N VAL A 73 -4.35 -1.29 3.72
CA VAL A 73 -3.92 -2.31 2.74
C VAL A 73 -2.66 -1.82 2.03
N LEU A 74 -1.66 -2.69 1.90
CA LEU A 74 -0.55 -2.49 0.95
C LEU A 74 -0.87 -3.20 -0.36
N VAL A 75 -0.83 -2.48 -1.48
CA VAL A 75 -0.91 -3.07 -2.82
C VAL A 75 0.45 -2.95 -3.53
N ILE A 76 1.03 -4.09 -3.90
CA ILE A 76 2.20 -4.12 -4.78
C ILE A 76 1.73 -4.24 -6.22
N ILE A 77 2.15 -3.31 -7.07
CA ILE A 77 1.82 -3.28 -8.50
C ILE A 77 3.06 -3.68 -9.29
N ASP A 78 3.01 -4.80 -9.98
CA ASP A 78 4.06 -5.22 -10.91
C ASP A 78 3.94 -4.42 -12.21
N VAL A 79 4.91 -3.53 -12.43
CA VAL A 79 4.98 -2.67 -13.62
C VAL A 79 5.59 -3.38 -14.83
N GLN A 80 6.16 -4.57 -14.64
CA GLN A 80 6.73 -5.40 -15.70
C GLN A 80 6.29 -6.87 -15.55
N PRO A 81 4.97 -7.15 -15.64
CA PRO A 81 4.44 -8.47 -15.39
C PRO A 81 4.95 -9.47 -16.44
N LYS A 82 5.55 -10.55 -15.97
CA LYS A 82 6.02 -11.66 -16.81
C LYS A 82 5.00 -12.79 -16.93
N GLU A 83 4.09 -12.88 -15.97
CA GLU A 83 3.06 -13.92 -15.88
C GLU A 83 1.72 -13.38 -16.38
N LEU A 84 0.92 -14.22 -17.05
CA LEU A 84 -0.46 -13.89 -17.37
C LEU A 84 -1.30 -13.90 -16.09
N GLY A 85 -1.85 -12.76 -15.69
CA GLY A 85 -2.69 -12.63 -14.52
C GLY A 85 -2.88 -11.19 -14.07
N ILE A 86 -3.44 -11.03 -12.87
CA ILE A 86 -3.59 -9.72 -12.22
C ILE A 86 -2.19 -9.23 -11.82
N PRO A 87 -1.72 -8.07 -12.31
CA PRO A 87 -0.39 -7.56 -12.03
C PRO A 87 -0.30 -6.91 -10.64
N THR A 88 -1.19 -7.25 -9.72
CA THR A 88 -1.27 -6.65 -8.38
C THR A 88 -1.38 -7.73 -7.31
N LYS A 89 -0.78 -7.45 -6.15
CA LYS A 89 -0.87 -8.28 -4.94
C LYS A 89 -1.21 -7.41 -3.75
N ALA A 90 -2.20 -7.81 -2.97
CA ALA A 90 -2.65 -7.08 -1.79
C ALA A 90 -2.20 -7.77 -0.49
N TYR A 91 -1.86 -6.98 0.53
CA TYR A 91 -1.36 -7.45 1.81
C TYR A 91 -1.94 -6.67 2.99
N TYR A 92 -2.19 -7.37 4.10
CA TYR A 92 -2.38 -6.77 5.43
C TYR A 92 -1.17 -7.05 6.32
N ALA A 93 -0.80 -6.11 7.18
CA ALA A 93 0.13 -6.37 8.26
C ALA A 93 -0.60 -6.96 9.47
N VAL A 94 -0.21 -8.16 9.89
CA VAL A 94 -0.77 -8.85 11.07
C VAL A 94 0.32 -9.12 12.10
N GLU A 95 -0.05 -9.16 13.37
CA GLU A 95 0.86 -9.63 14.42
C GLU A 95 0.96 -11.15 14.38
N GLU A 96 2.17 -11.64 14.20
CA GLU A 96 2.50 -13.05 14.29
C GLU A 96 3.03 -13.35 15.69
N VAL A 97 2.25 -14.12 16.45
CA VAL A 97 2.67 -14.64 17.76
C VAL A 97 3.42 -15.94 17.53
N LYS A 98 4.72 -15.95 17.82
CA LYS A 98 5.52 -17.16 17.78
C LYS A 98 5.17 -18.05 18.96
N GLU A 99 5.08 -19.37 18.73
CA GLU A 99 4.71 -20.37 19.76
C GLU A 99 5.68 -20.39 20.96
N ASN A 100 6.90 -19.87 20.81
CA ASN A 100 7.85 -19.72 21.90
C ASN A 100 7.60 -18.42 22.68
N ALA A 101 7.05 -18.55 23.89
CA ALA A 101 6.63 -17.47 24.79
C ALA A 101 7.71 -16.42 25.18
N THR A 102 8.97 -16.60 24.75
CA THR A 102 10.08 -15.66 25.00
C THR A 102 10.40 -14.75 23.81
N GLN A 103 9.86 -14.99 22.62
CA GLN A 103 10.11 -14.11 21.46
C GLN A 103 9.03 -13.03 21.38
N LYS A 104 9.46 -11.77 21.19
CA LYS A 104 8.55 -10.63 20.94
C LYS A 104 7.70 -10.91 19.69
N SER A 105 6.45 -10.48 19.70
CA SER A 105 5.59 -10.51 18.51
C SER A 105 6.24 -9.71 17.38
N GLN A 106 6.11 -10.21 16.15
CA GLN A 106 6.60 -9.55 14.94
C GLN A 106 5.44 -9.29 14.00
N LYS A 107 5.47 -8.17 13.26
CA LYS A 107 4.49 -7.94 12.20
C LYS A 107 4.95 -8.60 10.91
N VAL A 108 4.02 -9.22 10.20
CA VAL A 108 4.25 -9.83 8.88
C VAL A 108 3.15 -9.43 7.91
N PHE A 109 3.50 -9.36 6.63
CA PHE A 109 2.51 -9.19 5.57
C PHE A 109 1.89 -10.52 5.18
N VAL A 110 0.56 -10.59 5.25
CA VAL A 110 -0.22 -11.73 4.77
C VAL A 110 -0.93 -11.33 3.49
N HIS A 111 -0.78 -12.16 2.46
CA HIS A 111 -1.41 -11.95 1.16
C HIS A 111 -2.93 -12.11 1.27
N VAL A 112 -3.65 -11.23 0.58
CA VAL A 112 -5.11 -11.20 0.52
C VAL A 112 -5.56 -11.39 -0.93
N PRO A 113 -6.53 -12.28 -1.20
CA PRO A 113 -7.11 -12.39 -2.54
C PRO A 113 -7.63 -11.03 -3.03
N SER A 114 -7.26 -10.66 -4.25
CA SER A 114 -7.66 -9.40 -4.87
C SER A 114 -8.25 -9.63 -6.25
N GLU A 115 -9.23 -8.80 -6.61
CA GLU A 115 -9.91 -8.79 -7.90
C GLU A 115 -9.92 -7.36 -8.46
N ILE A 116 -9.68 -7.25 -9.77
CA ILE A 116 -9.88 -6.04 -10.56
C ILE A 116 -11.29 -6.10 -11.15
N ALA A 117 -12.10 -5.10 -10.84
CA ALA A 117 -13.44 -4.94 -11.40
C ALA A 117 -13.55 -3.52 -11.97
N ALA A 118 -14.01 -3.41 -13.21
CA ALA A 118 -14.30 -2.12 -13.85
C ALA A 118 -15.73 -1.68 -13.53
N HIS A 119 -15.97 -0.37 -13.44
CA HIS A 119 -17.31 0.19 -13.31
C HIS A 119 -17.79 0.72 -14.68
N GLU A 120 -19.09 0.68 -14.98
CA GLU A 120 -19.68 0.96 -16.31
C GLU A 120 -19.23 2.28 -16.97
N VAL A 121 -18.79 3.27 -16.20
CA VAL A 121 -18.30 4.56 -16.71
C VAL A 121 -16.94 4.44 -17.43
N GLU A 122 -16.18 3.38 -17.16
CA GLU A 122 -14.86 3.13 -17.77
C GLU A 122 -14.92 2.29 -19.05
N GLU A 123 -16.02 1.56 -19.30
CA GLU A 123 -16.17 0.69 -20.47
C GLU A 123 -16.29 1.49 -21.78
N ILE A 124 -16.66 2.77 -21.70
CA ILE A 124 -16.84 3.66 -22.86
C ILE A 124 -15.49 4.10 -23.47
N ALA A 125 -14.37 3.84 -22.79
CA ALA A 125 -13.02 4.23 -23.22
C ALA A 125 -12.13 3.05 -23.66
N SER A 126 -12.64 1.82 -23.67
CA SER A 126 -11.88 0.63 -24.12
C SER A 126 -12.05 0.31 -25.60
#